data_AF-A0A2V9CAZ3-F1
#
_entry.id   AF-A0A2V9CAZ3-F1
#
_cell.length_a   1.000
_cell.length_b   1.000
_cell.length_c   1.000
_cell.angle_alpha   90.00
_cell.angle_beta   90.00
_cell.angle_gamma   90.00
#
_symmetry.space_group_name_H-M   'P 1'
#
loop_
_entity.id
_entity.type
_entity.pdbx_description
1 polymer ?
#
loop_
_entity_poly.entity_id
_entity_poly.type
_entity_poly.pdbx_seq_one_letter_code
_entity_poly.pdbx_strand_id
1 'polypeptide(L)'
;MLDTVACCIKVKIPDSFRTALDTIEPFAKICVKRMLAHRERTSSAFYPEVPCVIVKSLVAKYQRNKKCKAVRNIVLPICGDKGKQIKLEGSGIRIPAIFKKRILSVVWLRKPAGFIRSVEFLRRGGEWFACVCYNVQKEPSFASTGTVGIDRNSVGAVATL
;
A
#
# COMPACT_ATOMS: atom_id res chain seq x y z
N MET A 1 22.47 -10.16 0.35
CA MET A 1 21.22 -9.43 0.07
C MET A 1 20.17 -10.48 -0.27
N LEU A 2 19.01 -10.54 0.41
CA LEU A 2 17.97 -11.52 0.07
C LEU A 2 17.38 -11.16 -1.30
N ASP A 3 17.51 -12.05 -2.30
CA ASP A 3 16.86 -11.87 -3.60
C ASP A 3 15.35 -12.05 -3.39
N THR A 4 14.60 -10.95 -3.54
CA THR A 4 13.18 -10.88 -3.18
C THR A 4 12.39 -10.22 -4.31
N VAL A 5 11.18 -10.72 -4.52
CA VAL A 5 10.20 -10.11 -5.43
C VAL A 5 9.05 -9.52 -4.62
N ALA A 6 8.36 -8.54 -5.21
CA ALA A 6 7.21 -7.91 -4.58
C ALA A 6 5.93 -8.72 -4.84
N CYS A 7 5.17 -8.99 -3.79
CA CYS A 7 3.81 -9.52 -3.86
C CYS A 7 2.86 -8.50 -3.24
N CYS A 8 1.63 -8.39 -3.75
CA CYS A 8 0.61 -7.51 -3.21
C CYS A 8 -0.70 -8.27 -2.99
N ILE A 9 -1.37 -7.97 -1.89
CA ILE A 9 -2.66 -8.55 -1.51
C ILE A 9 -3.61 -7.46 -1.06
N LYS A 10 -4.90 -7.72 -1.20
CA LYS A 10 -5.97 -6.83 -0.76
C LYS A 10 -6.72 -7.48 0.40
N VAL A 11 -6.78 -6.78 1.52
CA VAL A 11 -7.40 -7.24 2.76
C VAL A 11 -8.57 -6.33 3.09
N LYS A 12 -9.75 -6.90 3.38
CA LYS A 12 -10.88 -6.12 3.91
C LYS A 12 -10.55 -5.69 5.34
N ILE A 13 -10.75 -4.42 5.65
CA ILE A 13 -10.52 -3.90 7.01
C ILE A 13 -11.70 -4.27 7.91
N PRO A 14 -11.47 -4.98 9.03
CA PRO A 14 -12.55 -5.28 9.98
C PRO A 14 -13.12 -4.02 10.62
N ASP A 15 -14.40 -4.06 10.98
CA ASP A 15 -15.15 -2.91 11.51
C ASP A 15 -14.48 -2.26 12.71
N SER A 16 -13.89 -3.08 13.56
CA SER A 16 -13.15 -2.63 14.74
C SER A 16 -12.01 -1.66 14.39
N PHE A 17 -11.42 -1.72 13.19
CA PHE A 17 -10.36 -0.81 12.73
C PHE A 17 -10.88 0.43 11.97
N ARG A 18 -12.14 0.44 11.53
CA ARG A 18 -12.70 1.48 10.66
C ARG A 18 -12.64 2.86 11.28
N THR A 19 -13.03 2.99 12.55
CA THR A 19 -13.08 4.28 13.25
C THR A 19 -11.77 5.05 13.17
N ALA A 20 -10.62 4.37 13.22
CA ALA A 20 -9.32 5.03 13.09
C ALA A 20 -9.13 5.63 11.68
N LEU A 21 -9.54 4.91 10.63
CA LEU A 21 -9.43 5.36 9.24
C LEU A 21 -10.47 6.44 8.90
N ASP A 22 -11.71 6.27 9.38
CA ASP A 22 -12.80 7.23 9.21
C ASP A 22 -12.48 8.58 9.86
N THR A 23 -11.74 8.58 10.98
CA THR A 23 -11.24 9.82 11.59
C THR A 23 -10.13 10.47 10.76
N ILE A 24 -9.24 9.69 10.15
CA ILE A 24 -8.09 10.23 9.41
C ILE A 24 -8.47 10.73 8.00
N GLU A 25 -9.40 10.04 7.33
CA GLU A 25 -9.74 10.28 5.92
C GLU A 25 -10.13 11.74 5.62
N PRO A 26 -11.02 12.41 6.39
CA PRO A 26 -11.42 13.78 6.12
C PRO A 26 -10.24 14.76 6.22
N PHE A 27 -9.40 14.62 7.25
CA PHE A 27 -8.21 15.45 7.42
C PHE A 27 -7.20 15.22 6.29
N ALA A 28 -7.00 13.97 5.88
CA ALA A 28 -6.14 13.65 4.74
C ALA A 28 -6.64 14.34 3.45
N LYS A 29 -7.95 14.39 3.19
CA LYS A 29 -8.51 15.12 2.04
C LYS A 29 -8.20 16.60 2.08
N ILE A 30 -8.35 17.23 3.25
CA ILE A 30 -8.04 18.66 3.45
C ILE A 30 -6.53 18.90 3.28
N CYS A 31 -5.69 18.06 3.88
CA CYS A 31 -4.24 18.13 3.75
C CYS A 31 -3.79 18.02 2.29
N VAL A 32 -4.32 17.06 1.52
CA VAL A 32 -3.95 16.90 0.11
C VAL A 32 -4.34 18.13 -0.71
N LYS A 33 -5.52 18.73 -0.48
CA LYS A 33 -5.88 19.99 -1.15
C LYS A 33 -4.86 21.10 -0.86
N ARG A 34 -4.49 21.28 0.41
CA ARG A 34 -3.45 22.25 0.80
C ARG A 34 -2.07 21.91 0.22
N MET A 35 -1.68 20.64 0.18
CA MET A 35 -0.42 20.20 -0.43
C MET A 35 -0.35 20.54 -1.92
N LEU A 36 -1.46 20.38 -2.65
CA LEU A 36 -1.51 20.69 -4.09
C LEU A 36 -1.47 22.21 -4.36
N ALA A 37 -2.03 23.01 -3.45
CA ALA A 37 -1.96 24.48 -3.49
C ALA A 37 -0.58 25.02 -3.07
N HIS A 38 0.06 24.40 -2.07
CA HIS A 38 1.31 24.82 -1.47
C HIS A 38 2.38 23.73 -1.62
N ARG A 39 2.96 23.61 -2.82
CA ARG A 39 3.92 22.53 -3.16
C ARG A 39 5.26 22.64 -2.46
N GLU A 40 5.60 23.82 -1.95
CA GLU A 40 6.78 24.11 -1.14
C GLU A 40 6.70 23.50 0.26
N ARG A 41 5.49 23.32 0.81
CA ARG A 41 5.25 22.80 2.17
C ARG A 41 5.34 21.27 2.19
N THR A 42 6.53 20.72 2.04
CA THR A 42 6.77 19.27 1.90
C THR A 42 7.05 18.53 3.21
N SER A 43 7.20 19.24 4.32
CA SER A 43 7.41 18.66 5.65
C SER A 43 6.10 18.23 6.29
N SER A 44 6.14 17.18 7.11
CA SER A 44 4.98 16.76 7.90
C SER A 44 4.58 17.77 8.98
N ALA A 45 5.46 18.71 9.34
CA ALA A 45 5.19 19.76 10.32
C ALA A 45 4.01 20.68 9.91
N PHE A 46 3.74 20.82 8.61
CA PHE A 46 2.63 21.63 8.11
C PHE A 46 1.26 20.92 8.17
N TYR A 47 1.24 19.64 8.54
CA TYR A 47 0.03 18.81 8.52
C TYR A 47 -0.09 17.96 9.81
N PRO A 48 -0.11 18.60 11.01
CA PRO A 48 -0.10 17.88 12.29
C PRO A 48 -1.36 17.04 12.56
N GLU A 49 -2.46 17.29 11.85
CA GLU A 49 -3.73 16.58 12.04
C GLU A 49 -3.75 15.16 11.47
N VAL A 50 -2.77 14.80 10.64
CA VAL A 50 -2.64 13.45 10.06
C VAL A 50 -1.34 12.82 10.55
N PRO A 51 -1.33 11.51 10.90
CA PRO A 51 -0.11 10.82 11.30
C PRO A 51 1.05 11.07 10.33
N CYS A 52 2.22 11.43 10.86
CA CYS A 52 3.35 11.89 10.06
C CYS A 52 3.79 10.91 8.97
N VAL A 53 3.63 9.60 9.21
CA VAL A 53 3.91 8.54 8.24
C VAL A 53 3.00 8.59 7.02
N ILE A 54 1.71 8.89 7.22
CA ILE A 54 0.74 9.06 6.14
C ILE A 54 1.06 10.34 5.39
N VAL A 55 1.33 11.44 6.11
CA VAL A 55 1.68 12.73 5.50
C VAL A 55 2.88 12.60 4.56
N LYS A 56 3.98 12.03 5.03
CA LYS A 56 5.19 11.82 4.21
C LYS A 56 4.89 11.03 2.94
N SER A 57 4.01 10.03 3.05
CA SER A 57 3.60 9.20 1.92
C SER A 57 2.65 9.93 0.96
N LEU A 58 1.73 10.77 1.46
CA LEU A 58 0.87 11.65 0.66
C LEU A 58 1.68 12.69 -0.10
N VAL A 59 2.67 13.31 0.55
CA VAL A 59 3.62 14.24 -0.08
C VAL A 59 4.33 13.56 -1.25
N ALA A 60 4.85 12.35 -1.03
CA ALA A 60 5.52 11.58 -2.06
C ALA A 60 4.58 11.20 -3.23
N LYS A 61 3.36 10.75 -2.92
CA LYS A 61 2.39 10.25 -3.92
C LYS A 61 1.74 11.37 -4.73
N TYR A 62 1.36 12.48 -4.08
CA TYR A 62 0.53 13.53 -4.68
C TYR A 62 1.26 14.85 -4.85
N GLN A 63 1.89 15.40 -3.79
CA GLN A 63 2.47 16.75 -3.82
C GLN A 63 3.68 16.85 -4.75
N ARG A 64 4.60 15.87 -4.69
CA ARG A 64 5.80 15.83 -5.53
C ARG A 64 5.48 15.52 -7.00
N ASN A 65 4.35 14.88 -7.26
CA ASN A 65 3.90 14.62 -8.62
C ASN A 65 3.34 15.90 -9.26
N LYS A 66 4.17 16.58 -10.08
CA LYS A 66 3.80 17.81 -10.78
C LYS A 66 2.60 17.67 -11.73
N LYS A 67 2.33 16.45 -12.20
CA LYS A 67 1.19 16.10 -13.07
C LYS A 67 -0.11 15.94 -12.28
N CYS A 68 -0.04 15.63 -10.98
CA CYS A 68 -1.22 15.49 -10.13
C CYS A 68 -1.80 16.87 -9.82
N LYS A 69 -2.91 17.27 -10.44
CA LYS A 69 -3.58 18.58 -10.19
C LYS A 69 -4.73 18.50 -9.21
N ALA A 70 -5.39 17.35 -9.13
CA ALA A 70 -6.51 17.10 -8.22
C ALA A 70 -6.54 15.62 -7.82
N VAL A 71 -7.08 15.33 -6.64
CA VAL A 71 -7.28 13.97 -6.13
C VAL A 71 -8.76 13.77 -5.85
N ARG A 72 -9.41 12.89 -6.61
CA ARG A 72 -10.84 12.55 -6.43
C ARG A 72 -11.01 11.45 -5.38
N ASN A 73 -10.23 10.38 -5.52
CA ASN A 73 -10.23 9.23 -4.62
C ASN A 73 -8.91 9.24 -3.85
N ILE A 74 -8.98 9.66 -2.59
CA ILE A 74 -7.80 9.63 -1.71
C ILE A 74 -7.56 8.21 -1.23
N VAL A 75 -6.29 7.83 -1.13
CA VAL A 75 -5.86 6.69 -0.33
C VAL A 75 -5.08 7.22 0.86
N LEU A 76 -4.98 6.43 1.93
CA LEU A 76 -4.10 6.71 3.07
C LEU A 76 -2.85 5.81 2.94
N PRO A 77 -1.77 6.30 2.31
CA PRO A 77 -0.60 5.48 2.05
C PRO A 77 0.37 5.48 3.23
N ILE A 78 1.03 4.35 3.44
CA ILE A 78 2.30 4.22 4.15
C ILE A 78 3.27 3.57 3.16
N CYS A 79 4.13 4.37 2.54
CA CYS A 79 5.02 3.93 1.46
C CYS A 79 6.49 4.09 1.83
N GLY A 80 7.33 3.19 1.32
CA GLY A 80 8.78 3.22 1.57
C GLY A 80 9.13 2.94 3.03
N ASP A 81 8.22 2.30 3.77
CA ASP A 81 8.48 1.89 5.14
C ASP A 81 9.45 0.72 5.11
N LYS A 82 10.64 0.91 5.68
CA LYS A 82 11.66 -0.14 5.79
C LYS A 82 11.47 -0.94 7.08
N GLY A 83 10.22 -1.33 7.36
CA GLY A 83 9.83 -2.07 8.58
C GLY A 83 9.80 -1.23 9.87
N LYS A 84 9.75 0.11 9.77
CA LYS A 84 9.75 1.00 10.94
C LYS A 84 8.35 1.17 11.51
N GLN A 85 7.37 1.37 10.64
CA GLN A 85 5.99 1.70 10.98
C GLN A 85 5.05 0.52 10.76
N ILE A 86 5.30 -0.30 9.75
CA ILE A 86 4.55 -1.52 9.46
C ILE A 86 5.36 -2.70 9.97
N LYS A 87 4.94 -3.26 11.09
CA LYS A 87 5.60 -4.40 11.72
C LYS A 87 4.89 -5.68 11.32
N LEU A 88 5.64 -6.66 10.83
CA LEU A 88 5.14 -8.02 10.68
C LEU A 88 5.06 -8.64 12.08
N GLU A 89 3.88 -9.05 12.52
CA GLU A 89 3.67 -9.56 13.87
C GLU A 89 2.61 -10.68 13.86
N GLY A 90 3.01 -11.88 14.30
CA GLY A 90 2.17 -13.07 14.22
C GLY A 90 1.71 -13.37 12.80
N SER A 91 0.39 -13.52 12.61
CA SER A 91 -0.23 -13.78 11.30
C SER A 91 -0.52 -12.52 10.49
N GLY A 92 -0.14 -11.32 10.94
CA GLY A 92 -0.61 -10.08 10.35
C GLY A 92 0.39 -8.94 10.38
N ILE A 93 -0.15 -7.73 10.33
CA ILE A 93 0.63 -6.50 10.39
C ILE A 93 0.14 -5.61 11.53
N ARG A 94 1.08 -5.01 12.26
CA ARG A 94 0.80 -3.96 13.24
C ARG A 94 1.31 -2.62 12.73
N ILE A 95 0.44 -1.61 12.81
CA ILE A 95 0.74 -0.24 12.37
C ILE A 95 0.47 0.71 13.55
N PRO A 96 1.46 0.98 14.41
CA PRO A 96 1.21 1.71 15.65
C PRO A 96 0.65 3.11 15.47
N ALA A 97 1.10 3.82 14.44
CA ALA A 97 0.66 5.19 14.16
C ALA A 97 -0.83 5.31 13.76
N ILE A 98 -1.48 4.20 13.39
CA ILE A 98 -2.90 4.19 12.98
C ILE A 98 -3.73 3.31 13.92
N PHE A 99 -3.26 2.10 14.20
CA PHE A 99 -4.01 1.06 14.92
C PHE A 99 -3.46 0.76 16.32
N LYS A 100 -2.52 1.57 16.83
CA LYS A 100 -1.91 1.41 18.16
C LYS A 100 -1.30 0.01 18.34
N LYS A 101 -1.76 -0.77 19.32
CA LYS A 101 -1.24 -2.13 19.58
C LYS A 101 -1.94 -3.23 18.77
N ARG A 102 -2.95 -2.89 17.97
CA ARG A 102 -3.81 -3.88 17.31
C ARG A 102 -3.17 -4.42 16.04
N ILE A 103 -3.32 -5.72 15.82
CA ILE A 103 -2.80 -6.45 14.66
C ILE A 103 -3.92 -6.61 13.64
N LEU A 104 -3.70 -6.11 12.44
CA LEU A 104 -4.55 -6.40 11.29
C LEU A 104 -4.14 -7.78 10.76
N SER A 105 -5.01 -8.78 10.93
CA SER A 105 -4.79 -10.12 10.41
C SER A 105 -4.70 -10.11 8.88
N VAL A 106 -3.76 -10.87 8.33
CA VAL A 106 -3.52 -10.93 6.89
C VAL A 106 -3.35 -12.38 6.46
N VAL A 107 -4.16 -12.83 5.50
CA VAL A 107 -3.95 -14.13 4.86
C VAL A 107 -2.93 -13.95 3.74
N TRP A 108 -1.72 -14.47 3.96
CA TRP A 108 -0.60 -14.31 3.05
C TRP A 108 -0.68 -15.35 1.92
N LEU A 109 -0.61 -14.89 0.66
CA LEU A 109 -0.52 -15.79 -0.50
C LEU A 109 0.83 -16.53 -0.55
N ARG A 110 1.89 -15.85 -0.12
CA ARG A 110 3.25 -16.38 0.02
C ARG A 110 3.84 -15.86 1.33
N LYS A 111 4.76 -16.61 1.95
CA LYS A 111 5.35 -16.19 3.22
C LYS A 111 6.11 -14.87 3.05
N PRO A 112 5.80 -13.82 3.84
CA PRO A 112 6.53 -12.56 3.78
C PRO A 112 7.98 -12.75 4.26
N ALA A 113 8.91 -12.10 3.58
CA ALA A 113 10.34 -12.12 3.87
C ALA A 113 10.83 -10.72 4.27
N GLY A 114 11.43 -10.58 5.45
CA GLY A 114 11.90 -9.28 5.94
C GLY A 114 10.75 -8.33 6.27
N PHE A 115 10.71 -7.15 5.65
CA PHE A 115 9.74 -6.10 5.97
C PHE A 115 8.64 -5.94 4.92
N ILE A 116 7.50 -5.38 5.35
CA ILE A 116 6.39 -4.97 4.47
C ILE A 116 6.78 -3.67 3.76
N ARG A 117 6.69 -3.63 2.42
CA ARG A 117 7.15 -2.49 1.61
C ARG A 117 6.22 -1.28 1.73
N SER A 118 4.92 -1.54 1.69
CA SER A 118 3.91 -0.50 1.75
C SER A 118 2.54 -1.05 2.09
N VAL A 119 1.70 -0.17 2.63
CA VAL A 119 0.27 -0.40 2.84
C VAL A 119 -0.48 0.82 2.34
N GLU A 120 -1.53 0.63 1.54
CA GLU A 120 -2.45 1.70 1.15
C GLU A 120 -3.87 1.37 1.63
N PHE A 121 -4.44 2.24 2.46
CA PHE A 121 -5.85 2.11 2.83
C PHE A 121 -6.72 2.89 1.85
N LEU A 122 -7.77 2.26 1.34
CA LEU A 122 -8.72 2.89 0.43
C LEU A 122 -10.15 2.52 0.78
N ARG A 123 -11.06 3.44 0.52
CA ARG A 123 -12.49 3.24 0.72
C ARG A 123 -13.18 2.97 -0.61
N ARG A 124 -13.97 1.90 -0.69
CA ARG A 124 -14.75 1.54 -1.89
C ARG A 124 -16.11 1.01 -1.47
N GLY A 125 -17.18 1.64 -1.96
CA GLY A 125 -18.55 1.23 -1.62
C GLY A 125 -18.85 1.30 -0.11
N GLY A 126 -18.35 2.33 0.57
CA GLY A 126 -18.50 2.49 2.02
C GLY A 126 -17.54 1.66 2.88
N GLU A 127 -16.94 0.61 2.31
CA GLU A 127 -16.06 -0.32 2.99
C GLU A 127 -14.57 0.06 2.87
N TRP A 128 -13.79 -0.27 3.90
CA TRP A 128 -12.35 -0.04 3.92
C TRP A 128 -11.57 -1.29 3.49
N PHE A 129 -10.51 -1.07 2.69
CA PHE A 129 -9.58 -2.10 2.25
C PHE A 129 -8.13 -1.64 2.49
N ALA A 130 -7.24 -2.57 2.79
CA ALA A 130 -5.80 -2.38 2.76
C ALA A 130 -5.18 -3.15 1.59
N CYS A 131 -4.48 -2.44 0.72
CA CYS A 131 -3.57 -3.04 -0.24
C CYS A 131 -2.19 -3.15 0.42
N VAL A 132 -1.77 -4.36 0.75
CA VAL A 132 -0.48 -4.64 1.42
C VAL A 132 0.49 -5.17 0.37
N CYS A 133 1.61 -4.48 0.17
CA CYS A 133 2.70 -4.96 -0.68
C CYS A 133 3.89 -5.35 0.18
N TYR A 134 4.40 -6.56 -0.04
CA TYR A 134 5.39 -7.20 0.79
C TYR A 134 6.43 -7.95 -0.05
N ASN A 135 7.57 -8.21 0.57
CA ASN A 135 8.64 -8.99 -0.02
C ASN A 135 8.35 -10.48 0.13
N VAL A 136 8.64 -11.26 -0.90
CA VAL A 136 8.69 -12.72 -0.84
C VAL A 136 10.05 -13.17 -1.37
N GLN A 137 10.56 -14.28 -0.87
CA GLN A 137 11.76 -14.87 -1.44
C GLN A 137 11.52 -15.20 -2.90
N LYS A 138 12.47 -14.85 -3.76
CA LYS A 138 12.42 -15.22 -5.16
C LYS A 138 12.57 -16.74 -5.26
N GLU A 139 11.66 -17.37 -5.99
CA GLU A 139 11.78 -18.79 -6.30
C GLU A 139 13.02 -19.03 -7.19
N PRO A 140 13.71 -20.16 -7.01
CA PRO A 140 14.83 -20.51 -7.88
C PRO A 140 14.41 -20.50 -9.34
N SER A 141 15.29 -20.04 -10.22
CA SER A 141 15.11 -20.22 -11.67
C SER A 141 15.05 -21.71 -11.98
N PHE A 142 14.03 -22.15 -12.70
CA PHE A 142 13.96 -23.50 -13.26
C PHE A 142 14.51 -23.50 -14.69
N ALA A 143 15.08 -24.62 -15.12
CA ALA A 143 15.46 -24.80 -16.51
C ALA A 143 14.20 -24.90 -17.37
N SER A 144 14.09 -24.06 -18.41
CA SER A 144 12.94 -24.09 -19.32
C SER A 144 12.91 -25.44 -20.04
N THR A 145 11.82 -26.19 -19.92
CA THR A 145 11.64 -27.48 -20.61
C THR A 145 11.03 -27.34 -22.00
N GLY A 146 10.77 -26.11 -22.45
CA GLY A 146 10.18 -25.81 -23.75
C GLY A 146 9.96 -24.31 -23.94
N THR A 147 9.33 -23.95 -25.07
CA THR A 147 8.94 -22.58 -25.41
C THR A 147 7.45 -22.54 -25.66
N VAL A 148 6.71 -21.69 -24.95
CA VAL A 148 5.28 -21.48 -25.21
C VAL A 148 5.11 -20.27 -26.12
N GLY A 149 4.60 -20.48 -27.33
CA GLY A 149 4.17 -19.42 -28.22
C GLY A 149 2.80 -18.88 -27.79
N ILE A 150 2.69 -17.58 -27.53
CA ILE A 150 1.41 -16.94 -27.21
C ILE A 150 0.94 -16.16 -28.44
N ASP A 151 -0.05 -16.68 -29.15
CA ASP A 151 -0.74 -15.93 -30.20
C ASP A 151 -1.78 -15.00 -29.58
N ARG A 152 -1.61 -13.70 -29.79
CA ARG A 152 -2.52 -12.66 -29.28
C ARG A 152 -3.69 -12.36 -30.22
N ASN A 153 -3.69 -12.92 -31.43
CA ASN A 153 -4.73 -12.69 -32.42
C ASN A 153 -5.82 -13.78 -32.40
N SER A 154 -5.60 -14.88 -31.68
CA SER A 154 -6.59 -15.93 -31.48
C SER A 154 -7.66 -15.49 -30.49
N VAL A 155 -8.94 -15.71 -30.84
CA VAL A 155 -10.11 -15.41 -30.00
C VAL A 155 -10.24 -16.49 -28.92
N GLY A 156 -9.31 -16.48 -27.95
CA GLY A 156 -9.20 -17.48 -26.91
C GLY A 156 -7.74 -17.66 -26.52
N ALA A 157 -7.47 -17.74 -25.21
CA ALA A 157 -6.13 -18.01 -24.70
C ALA A 157 -5.74 -19.47 -24.97
N VAL A 158 -5.32 -19.76 -26.21
CA VAL A 158 -4.80 -21.07 -26.59
C VAL A 158 -3.28 -21.01 -26.44
N ALA A 159 -2.76 -21.78 -25.49
CA ALA A 159 -1.33 -22.06 -25.39
C ALA A 159 -1.08 -23.42 -26.05
N THR A 160 -0.28 -23.44 -27.12
CA THR A 160 0.14 -24.68 -27.80
C THR A 160 1.50 -25.13 -27.26
N LEU A 161 1.64 -26.44 -27.04
CA LEU A 161 2.89 -27.12 -26.66
C LEU A 161 3.65 -27.58 -27.91
#